data_AF-A0AAP4FGW2-F1
#
_entry.id   AF-A0AAP4FGW2-F1
#
_cell.length_a   1.000
_cell.length_b   1.000
_cell.length_c   1.000
_cell.angle_alpha   90.00
_cell.angle_beta   90.00
_cell.angle_gamma   90.00
#
_symmetry.space_group_name_H-M   'P 1'
#
loop_
_entity.id
_entity.type
_entity.pdbx_description
1 polymer ?
#
loop_
_entity_poly.entity_id
_entity_poly.type
_entity_poly.pdbx_seq_one_letter_code
_entity_poly.pdbx_strand_id
1 'polypeptide(L)'
;MSESTPEPTGKLGYVENLAQHVDYSPGATASKKVLSAEGVNVVLFAFDEGQELTEHTAAMPVIVQALEGELEITGDGETVTLRPGGLVHFTTRLPHAVKALTKAKMALYLLTRSATK
;
A
#
# COMPACT_ATOMS: atom_id res chain seq x y z
N MET A 1 24.51 -43.37 0.09
CA MET A 1 23.59 -42.44 0.80
C MET A 1 23.56 -41.18 -0.06
N SER A 2 22.49 -40.99 -0.82
CA SER A 2 22.40 -39.85 -1.75
C SER A 2 22.06 -38.60 -0.95
N GLU A 3 22.99 -37.66 -0.88
CA GLU A 3 22.72 -36.32 -0.35
C GLU A 3 21.75 -35.62 -1.32
N SER A 4 20.53 -35.38 -0.87
CA SER A 4 19.59 -34.51 -1.57
C SER A 4 20.05 -33.07 -1.36
N THR A 5 20.57 -32.45 -2.41
CA THR A 5 20.77 -31.00 -2.45
C THR A 5 19.44 -30.30 -2.16
N PRO A 6 19.35 -29.38 -1.18
CA PRO A 6 18.11 -28.65 -0.94
C PRO A 6 17.79 -27.78 -2.16
N GLU A 7 16.59 -27.96 -2.72
CA GLU A 7 16.03 -27.09 -3.76
C GLU A 7 16.02 -25.63 -3.29
N PRO A 8 16.38 -24.64 -4.13
CA PRO A 8 16.35 -23.24 -3.76
C PRO A 8 14.91 -22.83 -3.41
N THR A 9 14.66 -22.49 -2.15
CA THR A 9 13.31 -22.28 -1.58
C THR A 9 12.67 -20.92 -1.92
N GLY A 10 13.13 -20.25 -2.98
CA GLY A 10 12.60 -18.97 -3.43
C GLY A 10 11.50 -19.17 -4.47
N LYS A 11 10.27 -18.70 -4.19
CA LYS A 11 9.16 -18.70 -5.16
C LYS A 11 8.86 -17.28 -5.64
N LEU A 12 8.86 -17.07 -6.96
CA LEU A 12 8.38 -15.83 -7.56
C LEU A 12 6.87 -15.67 -7.31
N GLY A 13 6.48 -14.56 -6.68
CA GLY A 13 5.09 -14.11 -6.60
C GLY A 13 4.91 -12.85 -7.43
N TYR A 14 3.78 -12.74 -8.14
CA TYR A 14 3.44 -11.56 -8.92
C TYR A 14 1.93 -11.28 -8.82
N VAL A 15 1.56 -10.01 -8.96
CA VAL A 15 0.17 -9.56 -9.10
C VAL A 15 0.14 -8.65 -10.31
N GLU A 16 -0.55 -9.08 -11.37
CA GLU A 16 -0.71 -8.28 -12.59
C GLU A 16 -1.66 -7.10 -12.32
N ASN A 17 -1.27 -5.90 -12.74
CA ASN A 17 -2.03 -4.66 -12.66
C ASN A 17 -2.81 -4.45 -11.33
N LEU A 18 -2.12 -3.91 -10.31
CA LEU A 18 -2.69 -3.69 -8.98
C LEU A 18 -4.04 -2.97 -9.00
N ALA A 19 -4.21 -1.92 -9.82
CA ALA A 19 -5.43 -1.10 -9.82
C ALA A 19 -6.71 -1.89 -10.15
N GLN A 20 -6.60 -3.02 -10.88
CA GLN A 20 -7.74 -3.86 -11.24
C GLN A 20 -8.24 -4.76 -10.11
N HIS A 21 -7.51 -4.87 -8.99
CA HIS A 21 -7.88 -5.79 -7.91
C HIS A 21 -8.77 -5.15 -6.84
N VAL A 22 -9.05 -3.85 -6.93
CA VAL A 22 -9.98 -3.14 -6.04
C VAL A 22 -10.91 -2.23 -6.84
N ASP A 23 -12.19 -2.26 -6.50
CA ASP A 23 -13.23 -1.47 -7.16
C ASP A 23 -13.62 -0.25 -6.32
N TYR A 24 -14.06 0.80 -7.00
CA TYR A 24 -14.65 1.96 -6.33
C TYR A 24 -15.96 1.60 -5.66
N SER A 25 -16.21 2.16 -4.47
CA SER A 25 -17.49 2.09 -3.78
C SER A 25 -18.08 3.49 -3.66
N PRO A 26 -19.30 3.76 -4.19
CA PRO A 26 -19.89 5.09 -4.13
C PRO A 26 -20.00 5.64 -2.70
N GLY A 27 -19.51 6.85 -2.49
CA GLY A 27 -19.54 7.56 -1.21
C GLY A 27 -18.72 6.90 -0.10
N ALA A 28 -17.76 6.03 -0.43
CA ALA A 28 -17.01 5.27 0.56
C ALA A 28 -15.57 4.97 0.12
N THR A 29 -14.80 4.46 1.09
CA THR A 29 -13.52 3.80 0.85
C THR A 29 -13.70 2.29 0.79
N ALA A 30 -13.00 1.63 -0.11
CA ALA A 30 -12.91 0.17 -0.21
C ALA A 30 -11.45 -0.26 -0.08
N SER A 31 -11.19 -1.44 0.49
CA SER A 31 -9.83 -1.98 0.59
C SER A 31 -9.78 -3.48 0.34
N LYS A 32 -8.62 -3.95 -0.15
CA LYS A 32 -8.37 -5.37 -0.38
C LYS A 32 -6.90 -5.70 -0.21
N LYS A 33 -6.59 -6.68 0.65
CA LYS A 33 -5.24 -7.25 0.73
C LYS A 33 -5.00 -8.15 -0.48
N VAL A 34 -3.95 -7.88 -1.25
CA VAL A 34 -3.62 -8.62 -2.49
C VAL A 34 -2.34 -9.44 -2.38
N LEU A 35 -1.45 -9.10 -1.45
CA LEU A 35 -0.22 -9.84 -1.21
C LEU A 35 0.09 -9.94 0.28
N SER A 36 0.50 -11.13 0.71
CA SER A 36 1.14 -11.39 1.99
C SER A 36 2.39 -12.21 1.68
N ALA A 37 3.55 -11.60 1.80
CA ALA A 37 4.83 -12.19 1.42
C ALA A 37 5.89 -11.91 2.49
N GLU A 38 7.05 -12.54 2.33
CA GLU A 38 8.19 -12.31 3.21
C GLU A 38 8.61 -10.83 3.17
N GLY A 39 8.56 -10.16 4.32
CA GLY A 39 8.95 -8.75 4.46
C GLY A 39 7.95 -7.71 3.96
N VAL A 40 6.83 -8.12 3.34
CA VAL A 40 5.86 -7.16 2.78
C VAL A 40 4.43 -7.69 2.75
N ASN A 41 3.49 -6.83 3.16
CA ASN A 41 2.08 -6.99 2.82
C ASN A 41 1.66 -5.85 1.88
N VAL A 42 0.83 -6.17 0.88
CA VAL A 42 0.27 -5.16 -0.02
C VAL A 42 -1.24 -5.13 0.12
N VAL A 43 -1.75 -3.95 0.45
CA VAL A 43 -3.18 -3.65 0.56
C VAL A 43 -3.51 -2.56 -0.44
N LEU A 44 -4.56 -2.76 -1.21
CA LEU A 44 -5.05 -1.75 -2.13
C LEU A 44 -6.22 -1.01 -1.50
N PHE A 45 -6.34 0.26 -1.83
CA PHE A 45 -7.48 1.09 -1.46
C PHE A 45 -8.06 1.76 -2.71
N ALA A 46 -9.38 1.87 -2.74
CA ALA A 46 -10.12 2.68 -3.69
C ALA A 46 -10.96 3.70 -2.91
N PHE A 47 -10.91 4.94 -3.34
CA PHE A 47 -11.60 6.07 -2.72
C PHE A 47 -12.57 6.65 -3.73
N ASP A 48 -13.81 6.90 -3.32
CA ASP A 48 -14.62 7.90 -4.02
C ASP A 48 -14.06 9.30 -3.79
N GLU A 49 -14.41 10.25 -4.65
CA GLU A 49 -13.96 11.64 -4.53
C GLU A 49 -14.34 12.24 -3.17
N GLY A 50 -13.39 12.92 -2.53
CA GLY A 50 -13.55 13.55 -1.22
C GLY A 50 -13.47 12.58 -0.04
N GLN A 51 -13.39 11.26 -0.27
CA GLN A 51 -13.20 10.28 0.81
C GLN A 51 -11.77 10.31 1.33
N GLU A 52 -11.60 9.96 2.60
CA GLU A 52 -10.31 10.05 3.28
C GLU A 52 -10.07 8.90 4.26
N LEU A 53 -8.79 8.66 4.53
CA LEU A 53 -8.32 8.11 5.78
C LEU A 53 -7.88 9.30 6.63
N THR A 54 -8.65 9.57 7.68
CA THR A 54 -8.32 10.60 8.67
C THR A 54 -6.96 10.33 9.32
N GLU A 55 -6.42 11.34 9.99
CA GLU A 55 -5.09 11.24 10.61
C GLU A 55 -4.97 9.99 11.49
N HIS A 56 -3.95 9.19 11.20
CA HIS A 56 -3.65 7.96 11.91
C HIS A 56 -2.15 7.66 11.88
N THR A 57 -1.77 6.55 12.50
CA THR A 57 -0.37 6.07 12.51
C THR A 57 -0.30 4.60 12.13
N ALA A 58 0.83 4.19 11.56
CA ALA A 58 1.15 2.78 11.32
C ALA A 58 2.21 2.29 12.32
N ALA A 59 2.08 1.05 12.81
CA ALA A 59 3.01 0.46 13.76
C ALA A 59 4.37 0.07 13.14
N MET A 60 4.50 0.21 11.82
CA MET A 60 5.69 -0.13 11.03
C MET A 60 5.84 0.85 9.87
N PRO A 61 7.00 0.93 9.21
CA PRO A 61 7.17 1.78 8.04
C PRO A 61 6.24 1.33 6.92
N VAL A 62 5.70 2.30 6.19
CA VAL A 62 4.81 2.03 5.06
C VAL A 62 5.16 2.89 3.86
N ILE A 63 4.82 2.39 2.68
CA ILE A 63 4.90 3.11 1.42
C ILE A 63 3.48 3.22 0.86
N VAL A 64 3.09 4.40 0.38
CA VAL A 64 1.86 4.63 -0.37
C VAL A 64 2.23 5.02 -1.79
N GLN A 65 1.65 4.33 -2.77
CA GLN A 65 1.82 4.62 -4.19
C GLN A 65 0.46 4.88 -4.83
N ALA A 66 0.32 6.01 -5.52
CA ALA A 66 -0.88 6.29 -6.30
C ALA A 66 -0.90 5.45 -7.58
N LEU A 67 -2.04 4.81 -7.86
CA LEU A 67 -2.27 3.95 -9.03
C LEU A 67 -3.22 4.62 -10.04
N GLU A 68 -4.23 5.32 -9.55
CA GLU A 68 -5.21 6.07 -10.34
C GLU A 68 -5.61 7.34 -9.57
N GLY A 69 -6.03 8.39 -10.28
CA GLY A 69 -6.54 9.63 -9.68
C GLY A 69 -5.49 10.45 -8.93
N GLU A 70 -5.95 11.43 -8.15
CA GLU A 70 -5.10 12.30 -7.34
C GLU A 70 -5.44 12.15 -5.85
N LEU A 71 -4.39 11.98 -5.03
CA LEU A 71 -4.48 11.88 -3.57
C LEU A 71 -3.73 13.04 -2.93
N GLU A 72 -4.36 13.74 -2.01
CA GLU A 72 -3.68 14.64 -1.09
C GLU A 72 -3.17 13.83 0.10
N ILE A 73 -1.88 13.95 0.38
CA ILE A 73 -1.21 13.26 1.45
C ILE A 73 -0.66 14.30 2.42
N THR A 74 -0.96 14.16 3.72
CA THR A 74 -0.44 15.04 4.76
C THR A 74 0.34 14.24 5.80
N GLY A 75 1.50 14.73 6.21
CA GLY A 75 2.34 14.14 7.25
C GLY A 75 3.59 15.00 7.48
N ASP A 76 4.15 14.96 8.70
CA ASP A 76 5.34 15.76 9.07
C ASP A 76 5.20 17.29 8.82
N GLY A 77 3.97 17.81 8.91
CA GLY A 77 3.69 19.21 8.62
C GLY A 77 3.76 19.58 7.12
N GLU A 78 3.94 18.60 6.23
CA GLU A 78 3.92 18.77 4.78
C GLU A 78 2.63 18.18 4.19
N THR A 79 2.15 18.81 3.12
CA THR A 79 1.06 18.28 2.29
C THR A 79 1.52 18.21 0.84
N VAL A 80 1.33 17.05 0.21
CA VAL A 80 1.69 16.79 -1.19
C VAL A 80 0.53 16.19 -1.96
N THR A 81 0.38 16.56 -3.23
CA THR A 81 -0.55 15.89 -4.15
C THR A 81 0.16 14.77 -4.89
N LEU A 82 -0.23 13.53 -4.59
CA LEU A 82 0.27 12.32 -5.19
C LEU A 82 -0.57 11.94 -6.43
N ARG A 83 0.09 11.85 -7.58
CA ARG A 83 -0.49 11.44 -8.88
C ARG A 83 -0.04 10.03 -9.27
N PRO A 84 -0.69 9.35 -10.23
CA PRO A 84 -0.37 7.96 -10.58
C PRO A 84 1.12 7.78 -10.90
N GLY A 85 1.73 6.75 -10.30
CA GLY A 85 3.17 6.50 -10.36
C GLY A 85 3.99 7.20 -9.27
N GLY A 86 3.42 8.21 -8.60
CA GLY A 86 4.02 8.86 -7.44
C GLY A 86 3.99 7.99 -6.19
N LEU A 87 4.94 8.23 -5.29
CA LEU A 87 5.12 7.49 -4.05
C LEU A 87 5.46 8.41 -2.88
N VAL A 88 4.96 8.06 -1.70
CA VAL A 88 5.35 8.62 -0.40
C VAL A 88 5.69 7.50 0.57
N HIS A 89 6.52 7.80 1.55
CA HIS A 89 6.90 6.87 2.60
C HIS A 89 6.67 7.51 3.97
N PHE A 90 6.13 6.72 4.91
CA PHE A 90 5.99 7.11 6.30
C PHE A 90 6.84 6.20 7.18
N THR A 91 7.62 6.81 8.06
CA THR A 91 8.34 6.09 9.10
C THR A 91 7.36 5.55 10.14
N THR A 92 7.83 4.58 10.93
CA THR A 92 7.06 4.00 12.04
C THR A 92 6.45 5.08 12.91
N ARG A 93 5.13 4.99 13.13
CA ARG A 93 4.33 5.87 14.00
C ARG A 93 4.31 7.36 13.61
N LEU A 94 4.78 7.74 12.43
CA LEU A 94 4.58 9.10 11.92
C LEU A 94 3.07 9.32 11.67
N PRO A 95 2.42 10.35 12.25
CA PRO A 95 1.03 10.69 11.94
C PRO A 95 0.89 11.12 10.48
N HIS A 96 -0.14 10.61 9.81
CA HIS A 96 -0.43 10.94 8.42
C HIS A 96 -1.91 10.78 8.08
N ALA A 97 -2.35 11.49 7.04
CA ALA A 97 -3.68 11.43 6.47
C ALA A 97 -3.62 11.28 4.94
N VAL A 98 -4.67 10.69 4.37
CA VAL A 98 -4.81 10.46 2.92
C VAL A 98 -6.20 10.88 2.49
N LYS A 99 -6.32 11.80 1.54
CA LYS A 99 -7.60 12.27 1.01
C LYS A 99 -7.63 12.17 -0.51
N ALA A 100 -8.74 11.70 -1.05
CA ALA A 100 -8.92 11.59 -2.49
C ALA A 100 -9.45 12.92 -3.06
N LEU A 101 -8.66 13.59 -3.91
CA LEU A 101 -9.06 14.82 -4.61
C LEU A 101 -9.93 14.51 -5.83
N THR A 102 -9.75 13.33 -6.40
CA THR A 102 -10.63 12.71 -7.39
C THR A 102 -10.96 11.29 -6.92
N LYS A 103 -11.82 10.55 -7.62
CA LYS A 103 -11.79 9.08 -7.50
C LYS A 103 -10.35 8.60 -7.69
N ALA A 104 -9.83 7.84 -6.74
CA ALA A 104 -8.43 7.45 -6.72
C ALA A 104 -8.20 6.05 -6.16
N LYS A 105 -7.14 5.40 -6.62
CA LYS A 105 -6.66 4.10 -6.09
C LYS A 105 -5.21 4.21 -5.66
N MET A 106 -4.86 3.53 -4.58
CA MET A 106 -3.48 3.42 -4.11
C MET A 106 -3.11 2.00 -3.69
N ALA A 107 -1.82 1.70 -3.76
CA ALA A 107 -1.20 0.58 -3.08
C ALA A 107 -0.53 1.05 -1.78
N LEU A 108 -0.84 0.38 -0.68
CA LEU A 108 -0.15 0.47 0.60
C LEU A 108 0.75 -0.75 0.75
N TYR A 109 2.05 -0.52 0.87
CA TYR A 109 3.04 -1.55 1.20
C TYR A 109 3.39 -1.42 2.67
N LEU A 110 3.02 -2.42 3.46
CA LEU A 110 3.42 -2.52 4.86
C LEU A 110 4.71 -3.30 4.95
N LEU A 111 5.78 -2.64 5.41
CA LEU A 111 7.10 -3.25 5.53
C LEU A 111 7.15 -4.02 6.85
N THR A 112 7.08 -5.35 6.75
CA THR A 112 7.13 -6.22 7.91
C THR A 112 8.57 -6.60 8.21
N ARG A 113 8.88 -6.81 9.49
CA ARG A 113 10.14 -7.44 9.84
C ARG A 113 10.07 -8.87 9.32
N SER A 114 10.99 -9.26 8.43
CA SER A 114 11.06 -10.66 8.03
C SER A 114 11.27 -11.51 9.28
N ALA A 115 10.49 -12.59 9.41
CA ALA A 115 10.79 -13.59 10.41
C ALA A 115 12.17 -14.17 10.02
N THR A 116 13.21 -13.81 10.78
CA THR A 116 14.46 -14.57 10.75
C THR A 116 14.07 -16.03 10.96
N LYS A 117 14.25 -16.83 9.91
CA LYS A 117 14.09 -18.27 9.97
C LYS A 117 15.15 -18.88 10.88
#